data_AF-A8M9P2-F1
#
_entry.id   AF-A8M9P2-F1
#
_cell.length_a   1.000
_cell.length_b   1.000
_cell.length_c   1.000
_cell.angle_alpha   90.00
_cell.angle_beta   90.00
_cell.angle_gamma   90.00
#
_symmetry.space_group_name_H-M   'P 1'
#
loop_
_entity.id
_entity.type
_entity.pdbx_description
1 polymer ?
#
loop_
_entity_poly.entity_id
_entity_poly.type
_entity_poly.pdbx_seq_one_letter_code
_entity_poly.pdbx_strand_id
1 'polypeptide(L)'
;MAFSDLGKKLRGLLKDTAWIFKRAKKPDRESYYTIVKLSLLIIFVLGSYSLIFSFLGYALTSRSSLLVVPYPENIIIIVTIVIIIIAALAYLLVTTRSIGKGR
;
A
#
# COMPACT_ATOMS: atom_id res chain seq x y z
N MET A 1 -6.93 11.11 -44.44
CA MET A 1 -6.26 9.78 -44.56
C MET A 1 -5.50 9.34 -43.30
N ALA A 2 -5.07 10.23 -42.39
CA ALA A 2 -4.33 9.83 -41.18
C ALA A 2 -5.18 9.12 -40.09
N PHE A 3 -6.44 9.51 -39.92
CA PHE A 3 -7.34 8.93 -38.89
C PHE A 3 -7.69 7.45 -39.14
N SER A 4 -7.83 7.03 -40.40
CA SER A 4 -8.13 5.64 -40.75
C SER A 4 -6.96 4.70 -40.45
N ASP A 5 -5.73 5.21 -40.48
CA ASP A 5 -4.52 4.43 -40.22
C ASP A 5 -4.24 4.30 -38.72
N LEU A 6 -4.51 5.38 -37.95
CA LEU A 6 -4.51 5.35 -36.49
C LEU A 6 -5.54 4.37 -35.93
N GLY A 7 -6.76 4.36 -36.49
CA GLY A 7 -7.82 3.45 -36.08
C GLY A 7 -7.46 1.98 -36.34
N LYS A 8 -6.79 1.68 -37.47
CA LYS A 8 -6.29 0.33 -37.76
C LYS A 8 -5.16 -0.10 -36.81
N LYS A 9 -4.23 0.80 -36.49
CA LYS A 9 -3.16 0.56 -35.50
C LYS A 9 -3.72 0.30 -34.09
N LEU A 10 -4.66 1.12 -33.63
CA LEU A 10 -5.34 0.93 -32.34
C LEU A 10 -6.08 -0.41 -32.27
N ARG A 11 -6.79 -0.78 -33.34
CA ARG A 11 -7.48 -2.06 -33.40
C ARG A 11 -6.51 -3.25 -33.36
N GLY A 12 -5.33 -3.11 -33.97
CA GLY A 12 -4.24 -4.08 -33.85
C GLY A 12 -3.74 -4.22 -32.42
N LEU A 13 -3.38 -3.10 -31.78
CA LEU A 13 -2.92 -3.09 -30.39
C LEU A 13 -3.95 -3.68 -29.42
N LEU A 14 -5.24 -3.37 -29.60
CA LEU A 14 -6.31 -3.93 -28.77
C LEU A 14 -6.45 -5.44 -28.97
N LYS A 15 -6.30 -5.93 -30.21
CA LYS A 15 -6.37 -7.36 -30.52
C LYS A 15 -5.18 -8.11 -29.90
N ASP A 16 -3.98 -7.52 -29.97
CA ASP A 16 -2.77 -8.09 -29.35
C ASP A 16 -2.89 -8.10 -27.83
N THR A 17 -3.35 -7.01 -27.23
CA THR A 17 -3.61 -6.94 -25.78
C THR A 17 -4.65 -7.98 -25.35
N ALA A 18 -5.76 -8.10 -26.09
CA ALA A 18 -6.79 -9.11 -25.81
C ALA A 18 -6.26 -10.54 -25.96
N TRP A 19 -5.37 -10.78 -26.93
CA TRP A 19 -4.71 -12.07 -27.09
C TRP A 19 -3.80 -12.39 -25.90
N ILE A 20 -3.02 -11.41 -25.43
CA ILE A 20 -2.18 -11.54 -24.24
C ILE A 20 -3.04 -11.87 -23.00
N PHE A 21 -4.13 -11.14 -22.77
CA PHE A 21 -5.04 -11.42 -21.65
C PHE A 21 -5.70 -12.80 -21.75
N LYS A 22 -5.98 -13.28 -22.96
CA LYS A 22 -6.55 -14.62 -23.19
C LYS A 22 -5.52 -15.73 -22.97
N ARG A 23 -4.23 -15.47 -23.27
CA ARG A 23 -3.12 -16.41 -23.07
C ARG A 23 -2.59 -16.40 -21.64
N ALA A 24 -2.73 -15.28 -20.94
CA ALA A 24 -2.29 -15.12 -19.56
C ALA A 24 -3.00 -16.11 -18.64
N LYS A 25 -2.23 -16.88 -17.89
CA LYS A 25 -2.74 -17.80 -16.88
C LYS A 25 -3.31 -16.97 -15.72
N LYS A 26 -4.60 -17.16 -15.42
CA LYS A 26 -5.19 -16.56 -14.21
C LYS A 26 -4.41 -17.04 -12.98
N PRO A 27 -4.06 -16.13 -12.05
CA PRO A 27 -3.34 -16.53 -10.85
C PRO A 27 -4.20 -17.51 -10.06
N ASP A 28 -3.56 -18.53 -9.51
CA ASP A 28 -4.21 -19.42 -8.56
C ASP A 28 -4.63 -18.64 -7.31
N ARG A 29 -5.70 -19.08 -6.63
CA ARG A 29 -6.23 -18.36 -5.46
C ARG A 29 -5.15 -18.17 -4.39
N GLU A 30 -4.33 -19.17 -4.13
CA GLU A 30 -3.28 -19.09 -3.10
C GLU A 30 -2.18 -18.09 -3.48
N SER A 31 -1.76 -18.12 -4.75
CA SER A 31 -0.77 -17.18 -5.28
C SER A 31 -1.31 -15.75 -5.26
N TYR A 32 -2.58 -15.57 -5.61
CA TYR A 32 -3.25 -14.27 -5.57
C TYR A 32 -3.30 -13.70 -4.15
N TYR A 33 -3.77 -14.49 -3.17
CA TYR A 33 -3.80 -14.05 -1.76
C TYR A 33 -2.41 -13.73 -1.22
N THR A 34 -1.39 -14.49 -1.63
CA THR A 34 0.00 -14.24 -1.25
C THR A 34 0.48 -12.89 -1.77
N ILE A 35 0.28 -12.62 -3.07
CA ILE A 35 0.66 -11.34 -3.69
C ILE A 35 -0.08 -10.20 -3.01
N VAL A 36 -1.39 -10.31 -2.79
CA VAL A 36 -2.19 -9.27 -2.12
C VAL A 36 -1.66 -8.99 -0.72
N LYS A 37 -1.41 -10.02 0.09
CA LYS A 37 -0.86 -9.85 1.45
C LYS A 37 0.51 -9.18 1.44
N LEU A 38 1.40 -9.55 0.51
CA LEU A 38 2.71 -8.92 0.36
C LEU A 38 2.61 -7.47 -0.11
N SER A 39 1.78 -7.18 -1.10
CA SER A 39 1.53 -5.81 -1.57
C SER A 39 0.97 -4.94 -0.46
N LEU A 40 0.03 -5.48 0.33
CA LEU A 40 -0.57 -4.75 1.46
C LEU A 40 0.47 -4.47 2.55
N LEU A 41 1.37 -5.43 2.82
CA LEU A 41 2.49 -5.23 3.74
C LEU A 41 3.41 -4.09 3.28
N ILE A 42 3.78 -4.07 2.01
CA ILE A 42 4.66 -3.02 1.44
C ILE A 42 3.99 -1.64 1.55
N ILE A 43 2.72 -1.53 1.13
CA ILE A 43 1.95 -0.28 1.23
C ILE A 43 1.85 0.16 2.68
N PHE A 44 1.65 -0.77 3.61
CA PHE A 44 1.56 -0.46 5.02
C PHE A 44 2.87 0.08 5.59
N VAL A 45 4.01 -0.53 5.26
CA VAL A 45 5.33 -0.06 5.71
C VAL A 45 5.63 1.34 5.16
N LEU A 46 5.39 1.56 3.86
CA LEU A 46 5.58 2.87 3.23
C LEU A 46 4.63 3.93 3.81
N GLY A 47 3.37 3.58 4.01
CA GLY A 47 2.37 4.46 4.62
C GLY A 47 2.73 4.82 6.06
N SER A 48 3.18 3.85 6.84
CA SER A 48 3.64 4.07 8.22
C SER A 48 4.85 5.00 8.26
N TYR A 49 5.83 4.78 7.37
CA TYR A 49 6.99 5.67 7.27
C TYR A 49 6.55 7.09 6.89
N SER A 50 5.70 7.26 5.89
CA SER A 50 5.16 8.57 5.51
C SER A 50 4.45 9.25 6.68
N LEU A 51 3.63 8.52 7.43
CA LEU A 51 2.88 9.07 8.57
C LEU A 51 3.82 9.54 9.68
N ILE A 52 4.84 8.73 10.01
CA ILE A 52 5.86 9.09 11.01
C ILE A 52 6.61 10.36 10.58
N PHE A 53 7.07 10.45 9.33
CA PHE A 53 7.82 11.60 8.86
C PHE A 53 6.97 12.86 8.69
N SER A 54 5.70 12.72 8.28
CA SER A 54 4.76 13.83 8.26
C SER A 54 4.45 14.33 9.66
N PHE A 55 4.27 13.43 10.63
CA PHE A 55 4.07 13.82 12.02
C PHE A 55 5.31 14.47 12.63
N LEU A 56 6.50 13.93 12.35
CA LEU A 56 7.77 14.51 12.79
C LEU A 56 8.01 15.88 12.16
N GLY A 57 7.69 16.03 10.88
CA GLY A 57 7.71 17.31 10.18
C GLY A 57 6.76 18.31 10.81
N TYR A 58 5.51 17.91 11.08
CA TYR A 58 4.54 18.74 11.79
C TYR A 58 5.05 19.15 13.19
N ALA A 59 5.63 18.23 13.96
CA ALA A 59 6.19 18.52 15.28
C ALA A 59 7.39 19.50 15.22
N LEU A 60 8.25 19.37 14.22
CA LEU A 60 9.45 20.19 14.06
C LEU A 60 9.14 21.58 13.48
N THR A 61 8.23 21.67 12.52
CA THR A 61 7.85 22.92 11.84
C THR A 61 6.81 23.71 12.62
N SER A 62 5.92 23.02 13.34
CA SER A 62 4.84 23.63 14.12
C SER A 62 5.22 23.74 15.61
N ARG A 63 6.39 24.35 15.89
CA ARG A 63 6.87 24.63 17.27
C ARG A 63 5.84 25.32 18.17
N SER A 64 4.78 25.90 17.62
CA SER A 64 3.69 26.53 18.36
C SER A 64 2.36 25.77 18.39
N SER A 65 2.10 24.73 17.58
CA SER A 65 0.76 24.09 17.55
C SER A 65 0.66 22.78 18.32
N LEU A 66 1.71 21.95 18.36
CA LEU A 66 1.71 20.68 19.10
C LEU A 66 1.93 20.85 20.61
N LEU A 67 2.55 21.97 21.02
CA LEU A 67 2.66 22.41 22.42
C LEU A 67 1.40 23.14 22.91
N VAL A 68 0.48 23.52 22.01
CA VAL A 68 -0.78 24.20 22.38
C VAL A 68 -1.84 23.21 22.85
N VAL A 69 -1.76 21.94 22.44
CA VAL A 69 -2.53 20.87 23.10
C VAL A 69 -1.90 20.63 24.47
N PRO A 70 -2.63 20.86 25.57
CA PRO A 70 -2.08 20.76 26.91
C PRO A 70 -1.57 19.34 27.17
N TYR A 71 -0.41 19.25 27.82
CA TYR A 71 0.03 18.00 28.41
C TYR A 71 -1.06 17.50 29.38
N PRO A 72 -1.48 16.22 29.33
CA PRO A 72 -0.84 15.08 28.68
C PRO A 72 -1.48 14.61 27.37
N GLU A 73 -2.48 15.31 26.84
CA GLU A 73 -3.31 14.85 25.71
C GLU A 73 -2.48 14.61 24.44
N ASN A 74 -1.49 15.47 24.20
CA ASN A 74 -0.53 15.32 23.11
C ASN A 74 0.25 14.00 23.16
N ILE A 75 0.69 13.56 24.34
CA ILE A 75 1.41 12.29 24.52
C ILE A 75 0.47 11.12 24.27
N ILE A 76 -0.77 11.19 24.75
CA ILE A 76 -1.76 10.12 24.56
C ILE A 76 -2.01 9.92 23.06
N ILE A 77 -2.14 11.00 22.29
CA ILE A 77 -2.35 10.92 20.83
C ILE A 77 -1.14 10.25 20.16
N ILE A 78 0.08 10.69 20.48
CA ILE A 78 1.31 10.12 19.91
C ILE A 78 1.44 8.64 20.24
N VAL A 79 1.27 8.28 21.51
CA VAL A 79 1.37 6.90 21.99
C VAL A 79 0.31 6.03 21.34
N THR A 80 -0.92 6.53 21.17
CA THR A 80 -1.99 5.80 20.49
C THR A 80 -1.66 5.53 19.02
N ILE A 81 -1.14 6.53 18.30
CA ILE A 81 -0.71 6.35 16.90
C ILE A 81 0.39 5.28 16.81
N VAL A 82 1.39 5.35 17.69
CA VAL A 82 2.49 4.37 17.73
C VAL A 82 1.97 2.96 18.02
N ILE A 83 1.06 2.81 18.99
CA ILE A 83 0.45 1.52 19.33
C ILE A 83 -0.35 0.95 18.15
N ILE A 84 -1.13 1.78 17.44
CA ILE A 84 -1.90 1.34 16.27
C ILE A 84 -0.96 0.83 15.16
N ILE A 85 0.14 1.55 14.90
CA ILE A 85 1.13 1.13 13.90
C ILE A 85 1.76 -0.21 14.28
N ILE A 86 2.16 -0.38 15.55
CA ILE A 86 2.75 -1.63 16.04
C ILE A 86 1.74 -2.78 15.97
N ALA A 87 0.50 -2.56 16.40
CA ALA A 87 -0.55 -3.58 16.36
C ALA A 87 -0.86 -4.03 14.93
N ALA A 88 -0.90 -3.08 13.98
CA ALA A 88 -1.10 -3.38 12.57
C ALA A 88 0.12 -4.10 11.95
N LEU A 89 1.35 -3.73 12.31
CA LEU A 89 2.56 -4.48 11.92
C LEU A 89 2.54 -5.90 12.46
N ALA A 90 2.19 -6.08 13.74
CA ALA A 90 2.09 -7.40 14.36
C ALA A 90 1.00 -8.25 13.68
N TYR A 91 -0.17 -7.67 13.42
CA TYR A 91 -1.25 -8.33 12.68
C TYR A 91 -0.81 -8.74 11.27
N LEU A 92 -0.13 -7.85 10.55
CA LEU A 92 0.39 -8.15 9.22
C LEU A 92 1.47 -9.22 9.25
N LEU A 93 2.38 -9.19 10.21
CA LEU A 93 3.38 -10.23 10.40
C LEU A 93 2.73 -11.58 10.71
N VAL A 94 1.74 -11.65 11.60
CA VAL A 94 1.03 -12.90 11.91
C VAL A 94 0.29 -13.44 10.68
N THR A 95 -0.42 -12.58 9.94
CA THR A 95 -1.20 -12.98 8.76
C THR A 95 -0.33 -13.33 7.55
N THR A 96 0.89 -12.80 7.47
CA THR A 96 1.89 -13.15 6.45
C THR A 96 2.81 -14.29 6.88
N ARG A 97 2.93 -14.63 8.18
CA ARG A 97 3.79 -15.73 8.68
C ARG A 97 3.40 -17.12 8.16
N SER A 98 2.16 -17.30 7.70
CA SER A 98 1.71 -18.55 7.08
C SER A 98 2.08 -18.66 5.59
N ILE A 99 2.52 -17.56 4.98
CA ILE A 99 3.00 -17.52 3.59
C ILE A 99 4.37 -18.20 3.57
N GLY A 100 4.39 -19.49 3.23
CA GLY A 100 5.61 -20.30 3.16
C GLY A 100 5.62 -21.56 4.03
N LYS A 101 4.59 -21.79 4.86
CA LYS A 101 4.45 -23.03 5.66
C LYS A 101 3.62 -24.14 4.99
N GLY A 102 3.07 -23.89 3.80
CA GLY A 102 2.36 -24.90 3.01
C GLY A 102 3.27 -25.53 1.96
N ARG A 103 3.90 -26.65 2.32
CA ARG A 103 4.06 -27.80 1.44
C ARG A 103 3.05 -28.84 1.88
#